data_AF-A0A7W1ZV17-F1
#
_entry.id   AF-A0A7W1ZV17-F1
#
_cell.length_a   1.000
_cell.length_b   1.000
_cell.length_c   1.000
_cell.angle_alpha   90.00
_cell.angle_beta   90.00
_cell.angle_gamma   90.00
#
_symmetry.space_group_name_H-M   'P 1'
#
loop_
_entity.id
_entity.type
_entity.pdbx_description
1 polymer ?
#
loop_
_entity_poly.entity_id
_entity_poly.type
_entity_poly.pdbx_seq_one_letter_code
_entity_poly.pdbx_strand_id
1 'polypeptide(L)'
;AQIQLGNPMAALSLINDVRARAANVSPLVKKTNGSYPSNYNIDVYKPGVNIGAWDQATAFKALQWERRMEFSMEGFRFFDLVRWGIAEPTLNNYFEVEKVRHPFLQNAHFTHGVHEYFPIPQEQIVYTNGLYTQNHGY
;
A
#
# COMPACT_ATOMS: atom_id res chain seq x y z
N ALA A 1 -2.80 -10.13 -10.38
CA ALA A 1 -3.29 -11.46 -10.80
C ALA A 1 -2.13 -12.44 -11.04
N GLN A 2 -1.24 -12.19 -12.02
CA GLN A 2 -0.15 -13.12 -12.40
C GLN A 2 0.64 -13.72 -11.23
N ILE A 3 1.07 -12.91 -10.25
CA ILE A 3 1.80 -13.40 -9.06
C ILE A 3 0.98 -14.40 -8.23
N GLN A 4 -0.32 -14.15 -8.08
CA GLN A 4 -1.23 -15.03 -7.32
C GLN A 4 -1.56 -16.31 -8.09
N LEU A 5 -1.46 -16.27 -9.43
CA LEU A 5 -1.59 -17.44 -10.31
C LEU A 5 -0.29 -18.25 -10.44
N GLY A 6 0.78 -17.89 -9.72
CA GLY A 6 2.07 -18.59 -9.78
C GLY A 6 2.97 -18.18 -10.94
N ASN A 7 2.68 -17.04 -11.61
CA ASN A 7 3.45 -16.54 -12.75
C ASN A 7 4.24 -15.25 -12.40
N PRO A 8 5.22 -15.28 -11.48
CA PRO A 8 5.91 -14.07 -11.03
C PRO A 8 6.72 -13.38 -12.14
N MET A 9 7.28 -14.14 -13.10
CA MET A 9 8.06 -13.58 -14.21
C MET A 9 7.20 -12.74 -15.17
N ALA A 10 5.95 -13.14 -15.42
CA ALA A 10 5.03 -12.35 -16.23
C ALA A 10 4.70 -11.00 -15.54
N ALA A 11 4.62 -11.01 -14.21
CA ALA A 11 4.40 -9.80 -13.43
C ALA A 11 5.60 -8.86 -13.42
N LEU A 12 6.84 -9.38 -13.48
CA LEU A 12 8.05 -8.57 -13.55
C LEU A 12 8.02 -7.60 -14.72
N SER A 13 7.67 -8.08 -15.91
CA SER A 13 7.58 -7.24 -17.11
C SER A 13 6.59 -6.10 -16.92
N LEU A 14 5.37 -6.42 -16.47
CA LEU A 14 4.32 -5.43 -16.26
C LEU A 14 4.67 -4.39 -15.18
N ILE A 15 5.31 -4.83 -14.10
CA ILE A 15 5.81 -3.93 -13.05
C ILE A 15 6.91 -3.02 -13.63
N ASN A 16 7.82 -3.57 -14.42
CA ASN A 16 8.89 -2.81 -15.05
C ASN A 16 8.38 -1.81 -16.09
N ASP A 17 7.27 -2.06 -16.77
CA ASP A 17 6.64 -1.08 -17.66
C ASP A 17 6.22 0.18 -16.89
N VAL A 18 5.60 0.01 -15.71
CA VAL A 18 5.23 1.12 -14.82
C VAL A 18 6.47 1.89 -14.34
N ARG A 19 7.51 1.15 -13.91
CA ARG A 19 8.77 1.74 -13.44
C ARG A 19 9.53 2.49 -14.53
N ALA A 20 9.59 1.93 -15.74
CA ALA A 20 10.22 2.56 -16.90
C ALA A 20 9.48 3.86 -17.27
N ARG A 21 8.14 3.84 -17.26
CA ARG A 21 7.34 5.05 -17.45
C ARG A 21 7.63 6.09 -16.37
N ALA A 22 7.67 5.69 -15.09
CA ALA A 22 7.95 6.60 -13.98
C ALA A 22 9.36 7.23 -14.09
N ALA A 23 10.37 6.44 -14.48
CA ALA A 23 11.73 6.93 -14.73
C ALA A 23 11.79 7.97 -15.86
N ASN A 24 10.96 7.81 -16.90
CA ASN A 24 10.87 8.77 -18.01
C ASN A 24 10.14 10.07 -17.67
N VAL A 25 9.33 10.11 -16.61
CA VAL A 25 8.65 11.33 -16.14
C VAL A 25 9.58 12.23 -15.32
N SER A 26 10.58 11.65 -14.65
CA SER A 26 11.55 12.40 -13.84
C SER A 26 12.26 13.56 -14.59
N PRO A 27 12.61 13.44 -15.88
CA PRO A 27 13.10 14.56 -16.69
C PRO A 27 12.16 15.77 -16.83
N LEU A 28 10.85 15.60 -16.62
CA LEU A 28 9.85 16.65 -16.81
C LEU A 28 9.73 17.60 -15.61
N VAL A 29 10.26 17.22 -14.45
CA VAL A 29 10.23 18.02 -13.22
C VAL A 29 11.51 18.87 -13.06
N LYS A 30 12.00 19.42 -14.17
CA LYS A 30 13.10 20.39 -14.15
C LYS A 30 12.63 21.76 -13.66
N LYS A 31 13.50 22.46 -12.94
CA LYS A 31 13.32 23.87 -12.62
C LYS A 31 13.38 24.70 -13.90
N THR A 32 12.94 25.95 -13.82
CA THR A 32 13.01 26.91 -14.92
C THR A 32 14.42 27.12 -15.48
N ASN A 33 15.46 26.93 -14.64
CA ASN A 33 16.87 27.00 -15.05
C ASN A 33 17.43 25.68 -15.62
N GLY A 34 16.59 24.67 -15.84
CA GLY A 34 16.97 23.38 -16.42
C GLY A 34 17.59 22.37 -15.43
N SER A 35 17.84 22.75 -14.17
CA SER A 35 18.36 21.82 -13.16
C SER A 35 17.28 20.98 -12.52
N TYR A 36 17.67 19.82 -11.97
CA TYR A 36 16.77 18.96 -11.21
C TYR A 36 16.63 19.46 -9.77
N PRO A 37 15.42 19.43 -9.19
CA PRO A 37 15.21 19.79 -7.79
C PRO A 37 15.71 18.73 -6.81
N SER A 38 15.93 17.49 -7.26
CA SER A 38 16.43 16.38 -6.45
C SER A 38 17.21 15.37 -7.30
N ASN A 39 17.82 14.39 -6.65
CA ASN A 39 18.46 13.25 -7.29
C ASN A 39 17.40 12.18 -7.55
N TYR A 40 17.10 11.91 -8.82
CA TYR A 40 16.15 10.88 -9.21
C TYR A 40 16.88 9.57 -9.50
N ASN A 41 16.54 8.51 -8.76
CA ASN A 41 17.11 7.17 -8.95
C ASN A 41 15.98 6.14 -9.03
N ILE A 42 15.34 6.08 -10.20
CA ILE A 42 14.28 5.12 -10.51
C ILE A 42 14.82 4.23 -11.62
N ASP A 43 14.93 2.93 -11.36
CA ASP A 43 15.37 1.93 -12.33
C ASP A 43 14.41 0.73 -12.33
N VAL A 44 14.35 0.00 -13.43
CA VAL A 44 13.57 -1.24 -13.51
C VAL A 44 14.13 -2.29 -12.55
N TYR A 45 13.30 -3.22 -12.10
CA TYR A 45 13.76 -4.34 -11.30
C TYR A 45 14.55 -5.33 -12.15
N LYS A 46 15.76 -5.64 -11.69
CA LYS A 46 16.72 -6.56 -12.30
C LYS A 46 17.07 -7.62 -11.24
N PRO A 47 16.38 -8.78 -11.25
CA PRO A 47 16.61 -9.84 -10.28
C PRO A 47 18.08 -10.24 -10.18
N GLY A 48 18.59 -10.34 -8.95
CA GLY A 48 19.99 -10.63 -8.66
C GLY A 48 20.95 -9.43 -8.76
N VAL A 49 20.47 -8.25 -9.18
CA VAL A 49 21.29 -7.04 -9.29
C VAL A 49 20.85 -5.98 -8.28
N ASN A 50 19.61 -5.50 -8.38
CA ASN A 50 19.06 -4.44 -7.51
C ASN A 50 17.87 -4.89 -6.66
N ILE A 51 17.47 -6.15 -6.84
CA ILE A 51 16.46 -6.85 -6.05
C ILE A 51 16.88 -8.31 -5.92
N GLY A 52 16.44 -8.99 -4.86
CA GLY A 52 16.75 -10.40 -4.64
C GLY A 52 16.23 -11.33 -5.74
N ALA A 53 16.34 -12.64 -5.52
CA ALA A 53 15.78 -13.64 -6.42
C ALA A 53 14.29 -13.37 -6.68
N TRP A 54 13.84 -13.49 -7.93
CA TRP A 54 12.48 -13.15 -8.31
C TRP A 54 11.52 -14.33 -8.09
N ASP A 55 11.21 -14.58 -6.83
CA ASP A 55 10.20 -15.55 -6.40
C ASP A 55 8.83 -14.89 -6.16
N GLN A 56 7.83 -15.70 -5.82
CA GLN A 56 6.47 -15.22 -5.60
C GLN A 56 6.38 -14.18 -4.47
N ALA A 57 7.13 -14.39 -3.39
CA ALA A 57 7.14 -13.50 -2.23
C ALA A 57 7.78 -12.15 -2.56
N THR A 58 8.93 -12.16 -3.25
CA THR A 58 9.65 -10.96 -3.68
C THR A 58 8.84 -10.19 -4.72
N ALA A 59 8.25 -10.87 -5.70
CA ALA A 59 7.38 -10.26 -6.69
C ALA A 59 6.15 -9.60 -6.03
N PHE A 60 5.57 -10.26 -5.01
CA PHE A 60 4.43 -9.69 -4.29
C PHE A 60 4.80 -8.47 -3.47
N LYS A 61 5.93 -8.50 -2.75
CA LYS A 61 6.45 -7.33 -2.02
C LYS A 61 6.78 -6.18 -2.97
N ALA A 62 7.39 -6.46 -4.12
CA ALA A 62 7.65 -5.46 -5.15
C ALA A 62 6.34 -4.82 -5.65
N LEU A 63 5.31 -5.62 -5.95
CA LEU A 63 3.99 -5.11 -6.32
C LEU A 63 3.38 -4.21 -5.23
N GLN A 64 3.45 -4.61 -3.96
CA GLN A 64 2.94 -3.82 -2.85
C GLN A 64 3.66 -2.48 -2.73
N TRP A 65 4.97 -2.46 -3.00
CA TRP A 65 5.78 -1.24 -3.00
C TRP A 65 5.39 -0.30 -4.14
N GLU A 66 5.28 -0.82 -5.37
CA GLU A 66 4.91 0.00 -6.53
C GLU A 66 3.51 0.58 -6.38
N ARG A 67 2.54 -0.20 -5.91
CA ARG A 67 1.18 0.31 -5.66
C ARG A 67 1.14 1.43 -4.62
N ARG A 68 1.99 1.36 -3.60
CA ARG A 68 2.11 2.42 -2.59
C ARG A 68 2.63 3.72 -3.20
N MET A 69 3.65 3.61 -4.05
CA MET A 69 4.30 4.77 -4.67
C MET A 69 3.42 5.39 -5.77
N GLU A 70 2.87 4.56 -6.65
CA GLU A 70 2.08 5.00 -7.80
C GLU A 70 0.76 5.66 -7.40
N PHE A 71 0.04 5.07 -6.43
CA PHE A 71 -1.30 5.53 -6.02
C PHE A 71 -1.29 6.27 -4.68
N SER A 72 -0.17 6.90 -4.35
CA SER A 72 -0.06 7.67 -3.11
C SER A 72 -1.08 8.81 -3.09
N MET A 73 -1.77 8.98 -1.97
CA MET A 73 -2.81 10.01 -1.77
C MET A 73 -4.08 9.85 -2.62
N GLU A 74 -4.30 8.68 -3.24
CA GLU A 74 -5.50 8.40 -4.05
C GLU A 74 -6.54 7.50 -3.34
N GLY A 75 -6.37 7.25 -2.03
CA GLY A 75 -7.35 6.52 -1.22
C GLY A 75 -7.27 5.00 -1.25
N PHE A 76 -6.39 4.40 -2.06
CA PHE A 76 -6.32 2.93 -2.20
C PHE A 76 -5.57 2.22 -1.06
N ARG A 77 -4.69 2.92 -0.35
CA ARG A 77 -3.71 2.29 0.56
C ARG A 77 -4.36 1.44 1.65
N PHE A 78 -5.39 1.96 2.32
CA PHE A 78 -6.05 1.24 3.42
C PHE A 78 -6.70 -0.06 2.92
N PHE A 79 -7.50 0.03 1.86
CA PHE A 79 -8.17 -1.14 1.28
C PHE A 79 -7.18 -2.20 0.79
N ASP A 80 -6.05 -1.79 0.21
CA ASP A 80 -5.00 -2.71 -0.21
C ASP A 80 -4.38 -3.46 0.98
N LEU A 81 -4.12 -2.77 2.09
CA LEU A 81 -3.58 -3.39 3.31
C LEU A 81 -4.54 -4.41 3.93
N VAL A 82 -5.84 -4.08 3.99
CA VAL A 82 -6.88 -4.99 4.49
C VAL A 82 -7.00 -6.21 3.58
N ARG A 83 -7.08 -6.01 2.26
CA ARG A 83 -7.16 -7.10 1.27
C ARG A 83 -5.97 -8.05 1.32
N TRP A 84 -4.80 -7.55 1.70
CA TRP A 84 -3.58 -8.36 1.86
C TRP A 84 -3.41 -8.98 3.25
N GLY A 85 -4.29 -8.66 4.21
CA GLY A 85 -4.20 -9.18 5.58
C GLY A 85 -3.00 -8.65 6.35
N ILE A 86 -2.48 -7.47 6.00
CA ILE A 86 -1.29 -6.87 6.64
C ILE A 86 -1.58 -5.48 7.24
N ALA A 87 -2.86 -5.13 7.42
CA ALA A 87 -3.27 -3.84 7.96
C ALA A 87 -2.73 -3.60 9.37
N GLU A 88 -2.97 -4.52 10.31
CA GLU A 88 -2.51 -4.41 11.70
C GLU A 88 -0.99 -4.20 11.83
N PRO A 89 -0.12 -5.10 11.33
CA PRO A 89 1.32 -4.90 11.49
C PRO A 89 1.81 -3.65 10.76
N THR A 90 1.21 -3.27 9.63
CA THR A 90 1.64 -2.07 8.89
C THR A 90 1.25 -0.78 9.62
N LEU A 91 0.01 -0.68 10.09
CA LEU A 91 -0.52 0.52 10.73
C LEU A 91 0.05 0.71 12.14
N ASN A 92 0.19 -0.36 12.92
CA ASN A 92 0.79 -0.27 14.24
C ASN A 92 2.27 0.13 14.16
N ASN A 93 3.03 -0.42 13.21
CA ASN A 93 4.41 0.04 12.96
C ASN A 93 4.47 1.51 12.54
N TYR A 94 3.50 1.98 11.75
CA TYR A 94 3.39 3.40 11.40
C TYR A 94 3.08 4.27 12.63
N PHE A 95 2.14 3.87 13.49
CA PHE A 95 1.80 4.62 14.71
C PHE A 95 2.98 4.72 15.67
N GLU A 96 3.77 3.65 15.83
CA GLU A 96 4.97 3.68 16.67
C GLU A 96 5.98 4.75 16.23
N VAL A 97 6.13 4.97 14.92
CA VAL A 97 7.02 6.00 14.36
C VAL A 97 6.38 7.40 14.46
N GLU A 98 5.10 7.52 14.09
CA GLU A 98 4.45 8.83 13.95
C GLU A 98 3.93 9.42 15.25
N LYS A 99 3.68 8.62 16.30
CA LYS A 99 3.24 9.14 17.61
C LYS A 99 4.22 10.12 18.25
N VAL A 100 5.51 10.04 17.87
CA VAL A 100 6.55 10.99 18.30
C VAL A 100 6.44 12.33 17.57
N ARG A 101 5.89 12.34 16.34
CA ARG A 101 5.76 13.52 15.48
C ARG A 101 4.38 14.18 15.61
N HIS A 102 3.37 13.38 15.91
CA HIS A 102 1.97 13.77 15.89
C HIS A 102 1.28 13.35 17.20
N PRO A 103 1.12 14.27 18.17
CA PRO A 103 0.58 13.96 19.50
C PRO A 103 -0.80 13.28 19.50
N PHE A 104 -1.65 13.56 18.51
CA PHE A 104 -2.97 12.91 18.40
C PHE A 104 -2.89 11.40 18.10
N LEU A 105 -1.73 10.89 17.70
CA LEU A 105 -1.48 9.46 17.50
C LEU A 105 -0.92 8.75 18.74
N GLN A 106 -0.77 9.44 19.88
CA GLN A 106 -0.14 8.89 21.08
C GLN A 106 -0.74 7.55 21.54
N ASN A 107 -2.07 7.41 21.41
CA ASN A 107 -2.82 6.22 21.79
C ASN A 107 -3.38 5.45 20.57
N ALA A 108 -2.87 5.73 19.36
CA ALA A 108 -3.36 5.09 18.15
C ALA A 108 -3.00 3.60 18.15
N HIS A 109 -4.01 2.76 17.95
CA HIS A 109 -3.84 1.31 17.88
C HIS A 109 -4.83 0.70 16.88
N PHE A 110 -4.34 -0.16 16.01
CA PHE A 110 -5.13 -0.97 15.11
C PHE A 110 -5.29 -2.38 15.69
N THR A 111 -6.52 -2.86 15.82
CA THR A 111 -6.84 -4.19 16.33
C THR A 111 -7.35 -5.05 15.18
N HIS A 112 -6.66 -6.17 14.92
CA HIS A 112 -7.08 -7.12 13.89
C HIS A 112 -8.45 -7.73 14.19
N GLY A 113 -9.27 -7.90 13.16
CA GLY A 113 -10.62 -8.45 13.23
C GLY A 113 -11.69 -7.46 13.67
N VAL A 114 -11.32 -6.20 13.92
CA VAL A 114 -12.23 -5.13 14.35
C VAL A 114 -12.11 -3.94 13.39
N HIS A 115 -10.93 -3.34 13.27
CA HIS A 115 -10.76 -2.04 12.61
C HIS A 115 -10.64 -2.11 11.08
N GLU A 116 -10.73 -3.30 10.46
CA GLU A 116 -10.67 -3.47 9.00
C GLU A 116 -11.88 -2.88 8.28
N TYR A 117 -13.04 -2.84 8.94
CA TYR A 117 -14.29 -2.35 8.40
C TYR A 117 -14.95 -1.40 9.39
N PHE A 118 -15.68 -0.41 8.86
CA PHE A 118 -16.48 0.44 9.72
C PHE A 118 -17.60 -0.37 10.40
N PRO A 119 -17.97 -0.02 11.65
CA PRO A 119 -19.11 -0.63 12.30
C PRO A 119 -20.38 -0.34 11.49
N ILE A 120 -21.30 -1.29 11.46
CA ILE A 120 -22.64 -1.05 10.93
C ILE A 120 -23.30 -0.01 11.83
N PRO A 121 -23.86 1.08 11.27
CA PRO A 121 -24.47 2.13 12.09
C PRO A 121 -25.57 1.57 12.98
N GLN A 122 -25.49 1.85 14.28
CA GLN A 122 -26.39 1.28 15.29
C GLN A 122 -27.87 1.55 14.97
N GLU A 123 -28.19 2.73 14.44
CA GLU A 123 -29.55 3.09 14.05
C GLU A 123 -30.14 2.12 13.00
N GLN A 124 -29.32 1.63 12.07
CA GLN A 124 -29.78 0.70 11.03
C GLN A 124 -30.12 -0.68 11.61
N ILE A 125 -29.38 -1.12 12.64
CA ILE A 125 -29.68 -2.36 13.36
C ILE A 125 -31.01 -2.22 14.11
N VAL A 126 -31.22 -1.07 14.76
CA VAL A 126 -32.46 -0.77 15.47
C VAL A 126 -33.66 -0.69 14.52
N TYR A 127 -33.56 0.02 13.39
CA TYR A 127 -34.66 0.15 12.42
C TYR A 127 -35.09 -1.18 11.79
N THR A 128 -34.17 -2.13 11.70
CA THR A 128 -34.45 -3.45 11.16
C THR A 128 -34.89 -4.46 12.22
N ASN A 129 -35.13 -4.01 13.46
CA ASN A 129 -35.46 -4.84 14.62
C ASN A 129 -34.50 -6.03 14.78
N GLY A 130 -33.21 -5.81 14.54
CA GLY A 130 -32.17 -6.85 14.70
C GLY A 130 -31.98 -7.80 13.51
N LEU A 131 -32.55 -7.51 12.33
CA LEU A 131 -32.25 -8.28 11.11
C LEU A 131 -30.80 -8.08 10.64
N TYR A 132 -30.26 -6.87 10.82
CA TYR A 132 -28.84 -6.61 10.57
C TYR A 132 -28.00 -7.04 11.77
N THR A 133 -27.00 -7.89 11.50
CA THR A 133 -26.00 -8.31 12.49
C THR A 133 -24.78 -7.42 12.39
N GLN A 134 -24.23 -7.02 13.54
CA GLN A 134 -23.02 -6.22 13.61
C GLN A 134 -21.79 -6.96 13.06
N ASN A 135 -20.80 -6.21 12.58
CA ASN A 135 -19.47 -6.72 12.24
C ASN A 135 -18.78 -7.30 13.48
N HIS A 136 -17.85 -8.24 13.27
CA HIS A 136 -17.10 -8.84 14.37
C HIS A 136 -16.36 -7.77 15.19
N GLY A 137 -16.42 -7.88 16.53
CA GLY A 137 -15.71 -7.00 17.45
C GLY A 137 -16.40 -5.66 17.79
N TYR A 138 -17.60 -5.40 17.25
CA TYR A 138 -18.41 -4.21 17.54
C TYR A 138 -19.74 -4.55 18.22
#